data_AF-A0A8S3DBG9-F1
#
_entry.id   AF-A0A8S3DBG9-F1
#
_cell.length_a   1.000
_cell.length_b   1.000
_cell.length_c   1.000
_cell.angle_alpha   90.00
_cell.angle_beta   90.00
_cell.angle_gamma   90.00
#
_symmetry.space_group_name_H-M   'P 1'
#
loop_
_entity.id
_entity.type
_entity.pdbx_description
1 polymer ?
#
loop_
_entity_poly.entity_id
_entity_poly.type
_entity_poly.pdbx_seq_one_letter_code
_entity_poly.pdbx_strand_id
1 'polypeptide(L)'
;MYNTSGSDIDVEEFEYHNGSRKIAKTYVEKKRRDRINRSLDELKELLAIHCDKARYQKLEKAEILEMCVDFVKQTNGHLNSMKHNYELGYQQCTTDAANFLNTITEISF
;
A
#
# COMPACT_ATOMS: atom_id res chain seq x y z
N MET A 1 -7.67 20.08 -0.56
CA MET A 1 -8.73 20.39 -1.55
C MET A 1 -9.02 19.11 -2.30
N TYR A 2 -10.11 18.45 -1.92
CA TYR A 2 -10.55 17.21 -2.54
C TYR A 2 -11.24 17.59 -3.85
N ASN A 3 -10.60 17.26 -4.98
CA ASN A 3 -11.31 17.26 -6.25
C ASN A 3 -11.98 15.90 -6.42
N THR A 4 -13.18 15.82 -5.86
CA THR A 4 -14.18 14.81 -6.18
C THR A 4 -14.74 15.17 -7.55
N SER A 5 -14.14 14.68 -8.63
CA SER A 5 -14.72 14.76 -9.97
C SER A 5 -14.23 13.58 -10.79
N GLY A 6 -15.10 12.60 -10.95
CA GLY A 6 -14.80 11.38 -11.71
C GLY A 6 -15.63 10.16 -11.28
N SER A 7 -16.77 10.37 -10.63
CA SER A 7 -17.80 9.35 -10.39
C SER A 7 -19.05 9.57 -11.25
N ASP A 8 -18.95 10.35 -12.32
CA ASP A 8 -20.02 10.51 -13.30
C ASP A 8 -19.53 9.85 -14.59
N ILE A 9 -19.76 8.53 -14.70
CA ILE A 9 -19.91 7.96 -16.03
C ILE A 9 -21.40 7.96 -16.26
N ASP A 10 -21.82 8.83 -17.17
CA ASP A 10 -23.21 9.02 -17.57
C ASP A 10 -23.90 7.68 -17.76
N VAL A 11 -24.90 7.44 -16.91
CA VAL A 11 -25.82 6.31 -17.01
C VAL A 11 -26.45 6.25 -18.42
N GLU A 12 -26.53 7.40 -19.11
CA GLU A 12 -26.99 7.55 -20.50
C GLU A 12 -26.10 6.85 -21.56
N GLU A 13 -24.78 6.77 -21.38
CA GLU A 13 -23.89 6.19 -22.43
C GLU A 13 -23.88 4.64 -22.40
N PHE A 14 -24.26 4.05 -21.27
CA PHE A 14 -24.37 2.60 -21.08
C PHE A 14 -25.64 2.03 -21.73
N GLU A 15 -26.74 2.78 -21.73
CA GLU A 15 -28.03 2.33 -22.28
C GLU A 15 -28.04 2.34 -23.83
N TYR A 16 -27.28 3.25 -24.47
CA TYR A 16 -27.20 3.36 -25.93
C TYR A 16 -26.49 2.18 -26.62
N HIS A 17 -25.71 1.39 -25.89
CA HIS A 17 -24.81 0.38 -26.47
C HIS A 17 -25.20 -1.08 -26.20
N ASN A 18 -26.40 -1.30 -25.63
CA ASN A 18 -26.90 -2.65 -25.33
C ASN A 18 -27.20 -3.53 -26.56
N GLY A 19 -27.09 -2.99 -27.78
CA GLY A 19 -27.33 -3.74 -29.02
C GLY A 19 -26.23 -4.70 -29.46
N SER A 20 -25.05 -4.74 -28.82
CA SER A 20 -23.93 -5.59 -29.27
C SER A 20 -22.95 -5.98 -28.18
N ARG A 21 -22.86 -7.29 -27.86
CA ARG A 21 -21.91 -7.87 -26.88
C ARG A 21 -20.46 -7.40 -27.05
N LYS A 22 -20.04 -7.06 -28.27
CA LYS A 22 -18.70 -6.55 -28.59
C LYS A 22 -18.46 -5.15 -28.02
N ILE A 23 -19.48 -4.29 -28.01
CA ILE A 23 -19.38 -2.92 -27.53
C ILE A 23 -19.35 -2.90 -26.00
N ALA A 24 -20.23 -3.67 -25.35
CA ALA A 24 -20.22 -3.85 -23.89
C ALA A 24 -18.84 -4.35 -23.40
N LYS A 25 -18.23 -5.32 -24.09
CA LYS A 25 -16.87 -5.79 -23.78
C LYS A 25 -15.81 -4.69 -23.92
N THR A 26 -15.90 -3.89 -24.97
CA THR A 26 -14.96 -2.78 -25.22
C THR A 26 -15.06 -1.70 -24.13
N TYR A 27 -16.27 -1.39 -23.70
CA TYR A 27 -16.54 -0.42 -22.63
C TYR A 27 -16.01 -0.91 -21.27
N VAL A 28 -16.29 -2.17 -20.90
CA VAL A 28 -15.75 -2.77 -19.66
C VAL A 28 -14.23 -2.71 -19.63
N GLU A 29 -13.59 -2.99 -20.78
CA GLU A 29 -12.13 -2.91 -20.89
C GLU A 29 -11.62 -1.46 -20.79
N LYS A 30 -12.32 -0.48 -21.37
CA LYS A 30 -12.00 0.95 -21.17
C LYS A 30 -12.00 1.30 -19.67
N LYS A 31 -13.08 0.98 -18.95
CA LYS A 31 -13.18 1.23 -17.51
C LYS A 31 -12.09 0.51 -16.69
N ARG A 32 -11.71 -0.71 -17.10
CA ARG A 32 -10.59 -1.44 -16.49
C ARG A 32 -9.27 -0.71 -16.69
N ARG A 33 -8.98 -0.27 -17.92
CA ARG A 33 -7.75 0.47 -18.26
C ARG A 33 -7.68 1.82 -17.54
N ASP A 34 -8.79 2.53 -17.47
CA ASP A 34 -8.85 3.82 -16.76
C ASP A 34 -8.58 3.66 -15.27
N ARG A 35 -9.14 2.61 -14.65
CA ARG A 35 -8.84 2.27 -13.25
C ARG A 35 -7.35 1.98 -13.05
N ILE A 36 -6.76 1.19 -13.94
CA ILE A 36 -5.32 0.85 -13.86
C ILE A 36 -4.44 2.08 -14.01
N ASN A 37 -4.75 2.97 -14.96
CA ASN A 37 -3.99 4.19 -15.14
C ASN A 37 -4.08 5.10 -13.91
N ARG A 38 -5.28 5.29 -13.33
CA ARG A 38 -5.44 6.05 -12.08
C ARG A 38 -4.59 5.48 -10.95
N SER A 39 -4.58 4.16 -10.78
CA SER A 39 -3.73 3.53 -9.77
C SER A 39 -2.24 3.71 -10.06
N LEU A 40 -1.80 3.68 -11.32
CA LEU A 40 -0.40 3.94 -11.66
C LEU A 40 0.01 5.38 -11.39
N ASP A 41 -0.89 6.35 -11.63
CA ASP A 41 -0.62 7.77 -11.35
C ASP A 41 -0.51 8.01 -9.83
N GLU A 42 -1.41 7.43 -9.03
CA GLU A 42 -1.35 7.47 -7.57
C GLU A 42 -0.08 6.81 -7.02
N LEU A 43 0.29 5.63 -7.55
CA LEU A 43 1.55 4.97 -7.19
C LEU A 43 2.75 5.85 -7.53
N LYS A 44 2.74 6.52 -8.67
CA LYS A 44 3.77 7.48 -9.05
C LYS A 44 3.88 8.54 -7.94
N GLU A 45 2.79 9.22 -7.61
CA GLU A 45 2.76 10.30 -6.61
C GLU A 45 3.30 9.86 -5.24
N LEU A 46 2.93 8.67 -4.76
CA LEU A 46 3.43 8.11 -3.50
C LEU A 46 4.94 7.86 -3.53
N LEU A 47 5.47 7.39 -4.67
CA LEU A 47 6.90 7.19 -4.87
C LEU A 47 7.68 8.51 -5.00
N ALA A 48 7.01 9.62 -5.36
CA ALA A 48 7.65 10.93 -5.53
C ALA A 48 8.36 11.43 -4.27
N ILE A 49 7.88 11.04 -3.08
CA ILE A 49 8.48 11.40 -1.78
C ILE A 49 9.89 10.79 -1.64
N HIS A 50 10.17 9.71 -2.37
CA HIS A 50 11.39 8.93 -2.28
C HIS A 50 12.33 9.13 -3.49
N CYS A 51 12.02 10.08 -4.39
CA CYS A 51 12.77 10.31 -5.64
C CYS A 51 12.90 11.79 -6.01
N ASP A 52 14.00 12.13 -6.69
CA ASP A 52 14.19 13.48 -7.21
C ASP A 52 13.11 13.87 -8.23
N LYS A 53 12.61 15.11 -8.13
CA LYS A 53 11.51 15.64 -8.98
C LYS A 53 11.76 15.46 -10.48
N ALA A 54 13.02 15.56 -10.93
CA ALA A 54 13.39 15.41 -12.34
C ALA A 54 13.34 13.95 -12.84
N ARG A 55 13.65 12.98 -11.96
CA ARG A 55 13.54 11.55 -12.27
C ARG A 55 12.08 11.10 -12.23
N TYR A 56 11.34 11.59 -11.25
CA TYR A 56 9.92 11.33 -11.06
C TYR A 56 9.07 11.56 -12.34
N GLN A 57 9.25 12.70 -13.02
CA GLN A 57 8.41 13.03 -14.18
C GLN A 57 8.58 12.05 -15.35
N LYS A 58 9.74 11.42 -15.48
CA LYS A 58 10.10 10.54 -16.61
C LYS A 58 9.89 9.05 -16.36
N LEU A 59 9.39 8.66 -15.17
CA LEU A 59 9.20 7.25 -14.84
C LEU A 59 8.23 6.57 -15.82
N GLU A 60 8.71 5.48 -16.39
CA GLU A 60 7.93 4.56 -17.23
C GLU A 60 7.04 3.65 -16.37
N LYS A 61 6.01 3.06 -16.99
CA LYS A 61 5.07 2.17 -16.26
C LYS A 61 5.76 0.95 -15.63
N ALA A 62 6.77 0.40 -16.29
CA ALA A 62 7.52 -0.73 -15.76
C ALA A 62 8.35 -0.32 -14.52
N GLU A 63 9.02 0.83 -14.58
CA GLU A 63 9.79 1.38 -13.46
C GLU A 63 8.90 1.69 -12.26
N ILE A 64 7.71 2.27 -12.48
CA ILE A 64 6.74 2.51 -11.39
C ILE A 64 6.40 1.20 -10.67
N LEU A 65 6.14 0.12 -11.43
CA LEU A 65 5.80 -1.18 -10.85
C LEU A 65 6.98 -1.81 -10.10
N GLU A 66 8.18 -1.75 -10.66
CA GLU A 66 9.39 -2.28 -10.03
C GLU A 66 9.69 -1.57 -8.70
N MET A 67 9.70 -0.23 -8.71
CA MET A 67 9.91 0.58 -7.51
C MET A 67 8.86 0.29 -6.43
N CYS A 68 7.59 0.12 -6.82
CA CYS A 68 6.53 -0.23 -5.87
C CYS A 68 6.76 -1.61 -5.24
N VAL A 69 7.18 -2.60 -6.02
CA VAL A 69 7.47 -3.94 -5.49
C VAL A 69 8.62 -3.89 -4.48
N ASP A 70 9.69 -3.17 -4.81
CA ASP A 70 10.84 -3.02 -3.92
C ASP A 70 10.48 -2.27 -2.64
N PHE A 71 9.67 -1.22 -2.75
CA PHE A 71 9.13 -0.50 -1.60
C PHE A 71 8.34 -1.44 -0.68
N VAL A 72 7.38 -2.21 -1.22
CA VAL A 72 6.56 -3.14 -0.42
C VAL A 72 7.43 -4.21 0.27
N LYS A 73 8.44 -4.76 -0.43
CA LYS A 73 9.38 -5.71 0.18
C LYS A 73 10.15 -5.07 1.34
N GLN A 74 10.67 -3.85 1.14
CA GLN A 74 11.40 -3.13 2.17
C GLN A 74 10.52 -2.81 3.38
N THR A 75 9.31 -2.30 3.17
CA THR A 75 8.35 -1.99 4.25
C THR A 75 7.97 -3.25 5.03
N ASN A 76 7.70 -4.37 4.36
CA ASN A 76 7.38 -5.62 5.03
C ASN A 76 8.58 -6.16 5.83
N GLY A 77 9.79 -6.07 5.29
CA GLY A 77 11.01 -6.43 6.00
C GLY A 77 11.19 -5.60 7.28
N HIS A 78 11.01 -4.28 7.16
CA HIS A 78 11.11 -3.36 8.30
C HIS A 78 10.05 -3.64 9.37
N LEU A 79 8.79 -3.86 8.97
CA LEU A 79 7.69 -4.18 9.88
C LEU A 79 7.94 -5.50 10.63
N ASN A 80 8.43 -6.52 9.94
CA ASN A 80 8.76 -7.80 10.58
C ASN A 80 9.91 -7.66 11.57
N SER A 81 10.94 -6.87 11.23
CA SER A 81 12.04 -6.57 12.15
C SER A 81 11.54 -5.81 13.39
N MET A 82 10.71 -4.77 13.22
CA MET A 82 10.11 -4.05 14.35
C MET A 82 9.30 -4.96 15.25
N LYS A 83 8.46 -5.83 14.68
CA LYS A 83 7.67 -6.80 15.44
C LYS A 83 8.56 -7.74 16.24
N HIS A 84 9.59 -8.28 15.62
CA HIS A 84 10.53 -9.19 16.28
C HIS A 84 11.28 -8.50 17.43
N ASN A 85 11.80 -7.29 17.20
CA ASN A 85 12.49 -6.52 18.23
C ASN A 85 11.57 -6.18 19.41
N TYR A 86 10.32 -5.83 19.12
CA TYR A 86 9.31 -5.59 20.14
C TYR A 86 9.03 -6.85 20.97
N GLU A 87 8.84 -7.99 20.31
CA GLU A 87 8.58 -9.27 20.98
C GLU A 87 9.75 -9.69 21.88
N LEU A 88 10.99 -9.57 21.39
CA LEU A 88 12.19 -9.83 22.19
C LEU A 88 12.27 -8.91 23.41
N GLY A 89 12.07 -7.60 23.22
CA GLY A 89 12.12 -6.63 24.31
C GLY A 89 11.02 -6.86 25.35
N TYR A 90 9.82 -7.23 24.89
CA TYR A 90 8.71 -7.59 25.77
C TYR A 90 9.03 -8.84 26.59
N GLN A 91 9.50 -9.92 25.94
CA GLN A 91 9.90 -11.15 26.63
C GLN A 91 10.98 -10.88 27.68
N GLN A 92 12.02 -10.13 27.32
CA GLN A 92 13.08 -9.75 28.25
C GLN A 92 12.53 -9.00 29.48
N CYS A 93 11.68 -7.98 29.26
CA CYS A 93 11.06 -7.23 30.36
C CYS A 93 10.21 -8.13 31.28
N THR A 94 9.44 -9.07 30.70
CA THR A 94 8.64 -10.00 31.50
C THR A 94 9.51 -10.97 32.32
N THR A 95 10.63 -11.44 31.75
CA THR A 95 11.59 -12.28 32.46
C THR A 95 12.26 -11.52 33.60
N ASP A 96 12.72 -10.29 33.33
CA ASP A 96 13.37 -9.44 34.33
C ASP A 96 12.42 -9.12 35.49
N ALA A 97 11.16 -8.80 35.19
CA ALA A 97 10.13 -8.56 36.20
C ALA A 97 9.85 -9.81 37.05
N ALA A 98 9.75 -10.99 36.43
CA ALA A 98 9.54 -12.25 37.15
C ALA A 98 10.72 -12.58 38.06
N ASN A 99 11.96 -12.40 37.58
CA ASN A 99 13.17 -12.61 38.37
C ASN A 99 13.22 -11.66 39.57
N PHE A 100 12.92 -10.38 39.38
CA PHE A 100 12.87 -9.40 40.46
C PHE A 100 11.87 -9.79 41.56
N LEU A 101 10.66 -10.22 41.18
CA LEU A 101 9.66 -10.67 42.13
C LEU A 101 10.13 -11.92 42.90
N ASN A 102 10.75 -12.88 42.21
CA ASN A 102 11.32 -14.08 42.86
C ASN A 102 12.42 -13.70 43.87
N THR A 103 13.30 -12.77 43.52
CA THR A 103 14.32 -12.25 44.46
C THR A 103 13.69 -11.61 45.69
N ILE A 104 12.62 -10.82 45.54
CA ILE A 104 11.90 -10.25 46.68
C ILE A 104 11.31 -11.35 47.58
N THR A 105 10.73 -12.39 46.99
CA THR A 105 10.16 -13.50 47.76
C THR A 105 11.21 -14.34 48.48
N GLU A 106 12.42 -14.47 47.92
CA GLU A 106 13.54 -15.16 48.57
C GLU A 106 14.17 -14.33 49.71
N ILE A 107 14.14 -13.00 49.63
CA ILE A 107 14.66 -12.10 50.68
C ILE A 107 13.70 -11.99 51.88
N SER A 108 12.43 -12.37 51.71
CA SER A 108 11.38 -12.21 52.74
C SER A 108 11.23 -13.40 53.71
N PHE A 109 12.21 -14.32 53.76
CA PHE A 109 12.24 -15.46 54.69
C PHE A 109 13.50 -15.49 55.56
#